data_AF-A0A536QC84-F1
#
_entry.id   AF-A0A536QC84-F1
#
_cell.length_a   1.000
_cell.length_b   1.000
_cell.length_c   1.000
_cell.angle_alpha   90.00
_cell.angle_beta   90.00
_cell.angle_gamma   90.00
#
_symmetry.space_group_name_H-M   'P 1'
#
loop_
_entity.id
_entity.type
_entity.pdbx_description
1 polymer ?
#
loop_
_entity_poly.entity_id
_entity_poly.type
_entity_poly.pdbx_seq_one_letter_code
_entity_poly.pdbx_strand_id
1 'polypeptide(L)'
;MPRLGSTADEVRALVPDALESWRYIRENVIEGGLADQRIKELCYRYLANDAEVTDPARFDDPTRAALEWADAIAYDSDRAGDELWARLHKQFTEAELVDLGCAIGFELGQQHWRRSVGLSPRD
;
A
#
# COMPACT_ATOMS: atom_id res chain seq x y z
N MET A 1 -0.55 23.23 -1.83
CA MET A 1 0.39 23.93 -0.93
C MET A 1 0.46 23.12 0.36
N PRO A 2 1.67 22.82 0.87
CA PRO A 2 1.83 22.12 2.14
C PRO A 2 1.11 22.88 3.27
N ARG A 3 0.39 22.14 4.10
CA ARG A 3 -0.30 22.63 5.30
C ARG A 3 0.54 22.42 6.55
N LEU A 4 1.43 21.41 6.52
CA LEU A 4 2.41 21.10 7.55
C LEU A 4 3.75 20.80 6.88
N GLY A 5 4.83 21.43 7.35
CA GLY A 5 6.21 21.17 6.90
C GLY A 5 6.43 21.28 5.39
N SER A 6 7.60 20.84 4.93
CA SER A 6 7.90 20.67 3.50
C SER A 6 7.95 19.21 3.08
N THR A 7 8.23 18.28 4.02
CA THR A 7 8.27 16.83 3.77
C THR A 7 7.49 16.04 4.82
N ALA A 8 7.13 14.79 4.49
CA ALA A 8 6.42 13.91 5.42
C ALA A 8 7.24 13.58 6.69
N ASP A 9 8.57 13.41 6.55
CA ASP A 9 9.46 13.14 7.67
C ASP A 9 9.64 14.35 8.58
N GLU A 10 9.71 15.58 8.03
CA GLU A 10 9.72 16.81 8.84
C GLU A 10 8.46 16.95 9.69
N VAL A 11 7.29 16.64 9.12
CA VAL A 11 6.03 16.69 9.86
C VAL A 11 6.00 15.64 10.97
N ARG A 12 6.46 14.42 10.69
CA ARG A 12 6.56 13.37 11.72
C ARG A 12 7.60 13.69 12.79
N ALA A 13 8.69 14.36 12.45
CA ALA A 13 9.74 14.74 13.40
C ALA A 13 9.26 15.67 14.53
N LEU A 14 8.10 16.33 14.37
CA LEU A 14 7.44 17.07 15.45
C LEU A 14 7.05 16.15 16.63
N VAL A 15 6.91 14.85 16.38
CA VAL A 15 6.67 13.80 17.39
C VAL A 15 7.69 12.66 17.16
N PRO A 16 8.85 12.65 17.85
CA PRO A 16 9.94 11.72 17.58
C PRO A 16 9.52 10.24 17.49
N ASP A 17 8.66 9.78 18.41
CA ASP A 17 8.16 8.40 18.43
C ASP A 17 7.35 8.05 17.17
N ALA A 18 6.63 9.03 16.59
CA ALA A 18 5.89 8.84 15.34
C ALA A 18 6.84 8.71 14.14
N LEU A 19 7.94 9.47 14.12
CA LEU A 19 8.97 9.34 13.08
C LEU A 19 9.70 8.00 13.19
N GLU A 20 10.07 7.58 14.40
CA GLU A 20 10.75 6.31 14.63
C GLU A 20 9.86 5.12 14.22
N SER A 21 8.61 5.11 14.66
CA SER A 21 7.62 4.08 14.28
C SER A 21 7.42 4.02 12.77
N TRP A 22 7.31 5.19 12.11
CA TRP A 22 7.18 5.25 10.66
C TRP A 22 8.40 4.68 9.93
N ARG A 23 9.61 5.00 10.38
CA ARG A 23 10.84 4.46 9.78
C ARG A 23 10.89 2.94 9.90
N TYR A 24 10.53 2.41 11.06
CA TYR A 24 10.46 0.96 11.27
C TYR A 24 9.46 0.30 10.31
N ILE A 25 8.23 0.83 10.20
CA ILE A 25 7.21 0.33 9.28
C ILE A 25 7.70 0.41 7.83
N ARG A 26 8.27 1.55 7.44
CA ARG A 26 8.75 1.77 6.09
C ARG A 26 9.80 0.73 5.71
N GLU A 27 10.84 0.57 6.53
CA GLU A 27 11.93 -0.35 6.28
C GLU A 27 11.49 -1.82 6.27
N ASN A 28 10.66 -2.23 7.23
CA ASN A 28 10.40 -3.65 7.47
C ASN A 28 9.14 -4.18 6.76
N VAL A 29 8.19 -3.31 6.38
CA VAL A 29 6.91 -3.71 5.79
C VAL A 29 6.70 -3.12 4.40
N ILE A 30 7.02 -1.83 4.20
CA ILE A 30 6.76 -1.16 2.91
C ILE A 30 7.87 -1.47 1.90
N GLU A 31 9.13 -1.36 2.32
CA GLU A 31 10.33 -1.54 1.49
C GLU A 31 10.97 -2.94 1.64
N GLY A 32 10.59 -3.67 2.70
CA GLY A 32 11.04 -5.02 3.01
C GLY A 32 9.87 -6.01 3.09
N GLY A 33 10.05 -7.10 3.83
CA GLY A 33 9.03 -8.13 4.04
C GLY A 33 9.24 -9.40 3.19
N LEU A 34 8.18 -10.18 3.04
CA LEU A 34 8.17 -11.50 2.41
C LEU A 34 7.60 -11.47 0.99
N ALA A 35 6.53 -10.70 0.75
CA ALA A 35 5.90 -10.63 -0.56
C ALA A 35 6.79 -9.87 -1.57
N ASP A 36 6.70 -10.25 -2.85
CA ASP A 36 7.50 -9.63 -3.91
C ASP A 36 7.31 -8.11 -3.93
N GLN A 37 8.42 -7.38 -3.72
CA GLN A 37 8.45 -5.93 -3.68
C GLN A 37 7.90 -5.28 -4.96
N ARG A 38 8.02 -5.95 -6.12
CA ARG A 38 7.45 -5.45 -7.38
C ARG A 38 5.93 -5.46 -7.35
N ILE A 39 5.31 -6.46 -6.73
CA ILE A 39 3.85 -6.54 -6.57
C ILE A 39 3.37 -5.49 -5.57
N LYS A 40 4.09 -5.33 -4.45
CA LYS A 40 3.84 -4.26 -3.47
C LYS A 40 3.85 -2.89 -4.15
N GLU A 41 4.90 -2.59 -4.93
CA GLU A 41 5.03 -1.31 -5.63
C GLU A 41 3.88 -1.05 -6.62
N LEU A 42 3.42 -2.08 -7.35
CA LEU A 42 2.25 -1.94 -8.22
C LEU A 42 0.97 -1.61 -7.44
N CYS A 43 0.77 -2.24 -6.28
CA CYS A 43 -0.34 -1.90 -5.39
C CYS A 43 -0.23 -0.46 -4.88
N TYR A 44 0.97 -0.01 -4.50
CA TYR A 44 1.16 1.36 -4.03
C TYR A 44 0.88 2.40 -5.11
N ARG A 45 1.31 2.14 -6.35
CA ARG A 45 1.02 2.98 -7.52
C ARG A 45 -0.47 2.99 -7.85
N TYR A 46 -1.15 1.85 -7.68
CA TYR A 46 -2.60 1.76 -7.80
C TYR A 46 -3.29 2.69 -6.79
N LEU A 47 -2.93 2.63 -5.51
CA LEU A 47 -3.44 3.55 -4.47
C LEU A 47 -3.10 5.03 -4.76
N ALA A 48 -2.00 5.28 -5.50
CA ALA A 48 -1.60 6.60 -5.92
C ALA A 48 -2.43 7.16 -7.10
N ASN A 49 -3.31 6.33 -7.72
CA ASN A 49 -4.03 6.60 -8.96
C ASN A 49 -3.10 6.79 -10.18
N ASP A 50 -2.02 6.00 -10.26
CA ASP A 50 -1.17 5.98 -11.44
C ASP A 50 -1.90 5.33 -12.63
N ALA A 51 -2.06 6.11 -13.71
CA ALA A 51 -2.82 5.72 -14.89
C ALA A 51 -2.36 4.40 -15.52
N GLU A 52 -1.09 4.02 -15.37
CA GLU A 52 -0.56 2.77 -15.96
C GLU A 52 -1.03 1.51 -15.23
N VAL A 53 -1.49 1.63 -13.98
CA VAL A 53 -1.84 0.48 -13.13
C VAL A 53 -3.26 0.52 -12.58
N THR A 54 -4.03 1.57 -12.86
CA THR A 54 -5.43 1.75 -12.39
C THR A 54 -6.45 0.73 -12.90
N ASP A 55 -6.09 -0.08 -13.91
CA ASP A 55 -6.94 -1.16 -14.43
C ASP A 55 -6.29 -2.53 -14.13
N PRO A 56 -6.72 -3.23 -13.05
CA PRO A 56 -6.23 -4.56 -12.72
C PRO A 56 -6.42 -5.60 -13.83
N ALA A 57 -7.42 -5.44 -14.71
CA ALA A 57 -7.74 -6.40 -15.75
C ALA A 57 -6.64 -6.48 -16.85
N ARG A 58 -5.70 -5.53 -16.89
CA ARG A 58 -4.53 -5.53 -17.79
C ARG A 58 -3.43 -6.49 -17.35
N PHE A 59 -3.54 -7.07 -16.16
CA PHE A 59 -2.53 -7.94 -15.57
C PHE A 59 -3.03 -9.38 -15.47
N ASP A 60 -2.09 -10.32 -15.43
CA ASP A 60 -2.34 -11.70 -15.05
C ASP A 60 -2.04 -11.89 -13.55
N ASP A 61 -2.48 -13.03 -13.01
CA ASP A 61 -2.04 -13.44 -11.67
C ASP A 61 -0.54 -13.76 -11.68
N PRO A 62 0.22 -13.43 -10.61
CA PRO A 62 -0.26 -13.02 -9.29
C PRO A 62 -0.65 -11.54 -9.13
N THR A 63 -0.23 -10.68 -10.06
CA THR A 63 -0.38 -9.22 -9.96
C THR A 63 -1.84 -8.78 -9.94
N ARG A 64 -2.69 -9.36 -10.78
CA ARG A 64 -4.11 -8.99 -10.85
C ARG A 64 -4.83 -9.24 -9.53
N ALA A 65 -4.67 -10.43 -8.94
CA ALA A 65 -5.25 -10.74 -7.63
C ALA A 65 -4.80 -9.76 -6.54
N ALA A 66 -3.51 -9.37 -6.53
CA ALA A 66 -3.01 -8.38 -5.57
C ALA A 66 -3.62 -6.99 -5.77
N LEU A 67 -3.77 -6.53 -7.01
CA LEU A 67 -4.39 -5.23 -7.33
C LEU A 67 -5.88 -5.19 -6.99
N GLU A 68 -6.62 -6.26 -7.30
CA GLU A 68 -8.03 -6.39 -6.92
C GLU A 68 -8.19 -6.44 -5.39
N TRP A 69 -7.23 -7.03 -4.67
CA TRP A 69 -7.23 -7.02 -3.22
C TRP A 69 -6.88 -5.64 -2.64
N ALA A 70 -5.95 -4.91 -3.25
CA ALA A 70 -5.64 -3.53 -2.88
C ALA A 70 -6.86 -2.60 -3.06
N ASP A 71 -7.61 -2.77 -4.15
CA ASP A 71 -8.88 -2.09 -4.42
C ASP A 71 -9.95 -2.43 -3.37
N ALA A 72 -10.11 -3.71 -3.01
CA ALA A 72 -11.02 -4.12 -1.93
C ALA A 72 -10.62 -3.50 -0.58
N ILE A 73 -9.34 -3.52 -0.21
CA ILE A 73 -8.84 -2.88 1.02
C ILE A 73 -9.12 -1.36 1.03
N ALA A 74 -8.95 -0.70 -0.11
CA ALA A 74 -9.07 0.75 -0.20
C ALA A 74 -10.52 1.26 -0.21
N TYR A 75 -11.45 0.52 -0.82
CA TYR A 75 -12.77 1.07 -1.15
C TYR A 75 -13.96 0.25 -0.64
N ASP A 76 -13.85 -1.08 -0.60
CA ASP A 76 -14.93 -1.95 -0.15
C ASP A 76 -14.40 -3.36 0.17
N SER A 77 -14.24 -3.65 1.46
CA SER A 77 -13.67 -4.91 1.93
C SER A 77 -14.52 -6.12 1.58
N ASP A 78 -15.83 -5.94 1.36
CA ASP A 78 -16.73 -7.05 1.02
C ASP A 78 -16.44 -7.61 -0.38
N ARG A 79 -15.70 -6.86 -1.22
CA ARG A 79 -15.22 -7.32 -2.53
C ARG A 79 -14.09 -8.35 -2.42
N ALA A 80 -13.47 -8.49 -1.25
CA ALA A 80 -12.54 -9.59 -0.97
C ALA A 80 -13.30 -10.88 -0.62
N GLY A 81 -14.12 -11.34 -1.56
CA GLY A 81 -14.92 -12.56 -1.44
C GLY A 81 -14.13 -13.84 -1.76
N ASP A 82 -14.82 -14.97 -1.66
CA ASP A 82 -14.23 -16.33 -1.77
C ASP A 82 -13.44 -16.55 -3.06
N GLU A 83 -13.90 -16.03 -4.20
CA GLU A 83 -13.20 -16.17 -5.48
C GLU A 83 -11.84 -15.45 -5.48
N LEU A 84 -11.79 -14.23 -4.92
CA LEU A 84 -10.54 -13.49 -4.79
C LEU A 84 -9.60 -14.18 -3.82
N TRP A 85 -10.11 -14.63 -2.67
CA TRP A 85 -9.31 -15.39 -1.69
C TRP A 85 -8.76 -16.69 -2.28
N ALA A 86 -9.55 -17.43 -3.06
CA ALA A 86 -9.09 -18.65 -3.72
C ALA A 86 -7.93 -18.37 -4.70
N ARG A 87 -7.98 -17.25 -5.42
CA ARG A 87 -6.87 -16.81 -6.29
C ARG A 87 -5.67 -16.38 -5.48
N LEU A 88 -5.86 -15.60 -4.42
CA LEU A 88 -4.79 -15.15 -3.53
C LEU A 88 -4.03 -16.36 -2.93
N HIS A 89 -4.72 -17.34 -2.35
CA HIS A 89 -4.08 -18.53 -1.78
C HIS A 89 -3.42 -19.45 -2.82
N LYS A 90 -3.81 -19.36 -4.11
CA LYS A 90 -3.12 -20.06 -5.19
C LYS A 90 -1.76 -19.44 -5.53
N GLN A 91 -1.62 -18.13 -5.29
CA GLN A 91 -0.47 -17.34 -5.72
C GLN A 91 0.50 -17.00 -4.58
N PHE A 92 -0.01 -16.91 -3.35
CA PHE A 92 0.72 -16.44 -2.18
C PHE A 92 0.52 -17.40 -1.00
N THR A 93 1.55 -17.52 -0.16
CA THR A 93 1.45 -18.14 1.16
C THR A 93 0.72 -17.22 2.15
N GLU A 94 0.20 -17.77 3.25
CA GLU A 94 -0.41 -16.97 4.33
C GLU A 94 0.51 -15.84 4.82
N ALA A 95 1.81 -16.13 4.95
CA ALA A 95 2.78 -15.16 5.44
C ALA A 95 3.00 -14.00 4.44
N GLU A 96 3.02 -14.30 3.14
CA GLU A 96 3.07 -13.28 2.09
C GLU A 96 1.78 -12.46 2.04
N LEU A 97 0.61 -13.08 2.24
CA LEU A 97 -0.67 -12.36 2.28
C LEU A 97 -0.72 -11.40 3.46
N VAL A 98 -0.31 -11.84 4.65
CA VAL A 98 -0.22 -10.95 5.83
C VAL A 98 0.71 -9.77 5.55
N ASP A 99 1.89 -10.02 4.99
CA ASP A 99 2.85 -8.99 4.66
C ASP A 99 2.33 -8.01 3.59
N LEU A 100 1.79 -8.51 2.48
CA LEU A 100 1.21 -7.70 1.41
C LEU A 100 0.02 -6.86 1.90
N GLY A 101 -0.90 -7.44 2.68
CA GLY A 101 -2.06 -6.73 3.22
C GLY A 101 -1.66 -5.62 4.19
N CYS A 102 -0.71 -5.88 5.08
CA CYS A 102 -0.14 -4.87 5.97
C CYS A 102 0.52 -3.74 5.17
N ALA A 103 1.32 -4.09 4.17
CA ALA A 103 2.01 -3.12 3.33
C ALA A 103 1.02 -2.21 2.57
N ILE A 104 -0.05 -2.78 1.98
CA ILE A 104 -1.13 -2.03 1.34
C ILE A 104 -1.81 -1.08 2.35
N GLY A 105 -2.17 -1.58 3.54
CA GLY A 105 -2.83 -0.78 4.57
C GLY A 105 -1.99 0.40 5.07
N PHE A 106 -0.70 0.18 5.34
CA PHE A 106 0.21 1.25 5.76
C PHE A 106 0.44 2.28 4.65
N GLU A 107 0.63 1.83 3.42
CA GLU A 107 0.78 2.72 2.28
C GLU A 107 -0.49 3.56 2.05
N LEU A 108 -1.68 2.95 2.09
CA LEU A 108 -2.96 3.65 1.96
C LEU A 108 -3.09 4.79 2.98
N GLY A 109 -2.88 4.47 4.26
CA GLY A 109 -2.94 5.44 5.35
C GLY A 109 -1.93 6.57 5.16
N GLN A 110 -0.69 6.23 4.79
CA GLN A 110 0.35 7.21 4.47
C GLN A 110 -0.08 8.14 3.34
N GLN A 111 -0.50 7.62 2.19
CA GLN A 111 -0.80 8.44 1.04
C GLN A 111 -1.98 9.38 1.30
N HIS A 112 -3.03 8.91 2.00
CA HIS A 112 -4.15 9.75 2.38
C HIS A 112 -3.76 10.86 3.36
N TRP A 113 -2.98 10.53 4.39
CA TRP A 113 -2.49 11.53 5.32
C TRP A 113 -1.63 12.59 4.62
N ARG A 114 -0.68 12.19 3.76
CA ARG A 114 0.16 13.12 2.96
C ARG A 114 -0.69 14.09 2.14
N ARG A 115 -1.68 13.59 1.40
CA ARG A 115 -2.61 14.44 0.63
C ARG A 115 -3.36 15.42 1.54
N SER A 116 -3.82 14.95 2.71
CA SER A 116 -4.58 15.79 3.66
C SER A 116 -3.77 16.98 4.21
N VAL A 117 -2.45 16.83 4.28
CA VAL A 117 -1.50 17.89 4.71
C VAL A 117 -0.83 18.61 3.53
N GLY A 118 -1.30 18.39 2.29
CA GLY A 118 -0.86 19.13 1.11
C GLY A 118 0.46 18.67 0.48
N LEU A 119 0.91 17.45 0.80
CA LEU A 119 2.07 16.79 0.20
C LEU A 119 1.64 15.86 -0.94
N SER A 120 2.57 15.54 -1.85
CA SER A 120 2.39 14.46 -2.83
C SER A 120 2.13 13.13 -2.10
N PRO A 121 1.26 12.22 -2.60
CA PRO A 121 1.00 10.94 -1.95
C PRO A 121 2.24 10.07 -1.77
N ARG A 122 3.20 10.16 -2.69
CA ARG A 122 4.50 9.48 -2.67
C ARG A 122 5.61 10.48 -2.99
N ASP A 123 6.83 10.18 -2.57
CA ASP A 123 8.01 11.00 -2.86
C ASP A 123 8.48 10.85 -4.30
#